data_AF-A0A937LTQ2-F1
#
_entry.id   AF-A0A937LTQ2-F1
#
_cell.length_a   1.000
_cell.length_b   1.000
_cell.length_c   1.000
_cell.angle_alpha   90.00
_cell.angle_beta   90.00
_cell.angle_gamma   90.00
#
_symmetry.space_group_name_H-M   'P 1'
#
loop_
_entity.id
_entity.type
_entity.pdbx_description
1 polymer ?
#
loop_
_entity_poly.entity_id
_entity_poly.type
_entity_poly.pdbx_seq_one_letter_code
_entity_poly.pdbx_strand_id
1 'polypeptide(L)' 'GGISVISPSGDLVEFVKFDDPYITNICFGSQDLKTAYITASHEGLLLEVKWDREGLPLNFLNK' A
#
# COMPACT_ATOMS: atom_id res chain seq x y z
N GLY A 1 -4.43 -5.44 11.11
CA GLY A 1 -3.28 -4.57 10.80
C GLY A 1 -3.78 -3.48 9.88
N GLY A 2 -2.91 -2.64 9.34
CA GLY A 2 -3.37 -1.62 8.42
C GLY A 2 -2.28 -0.70 7.90
N ILE A 3 -2.70 0.18 7.01
CA ILE A 3 -1.86 1.21 6.40
C ILE A 3 -2.38 2.57 6.82
N SER A 4 -1.54 3.34 7.49
CA SER A 4 -1.81 4.75 7.80
C SER A 4 -1.38 5.61 6.62
N VAL A 5 -2.29 6.42 6.09
CA VAL A 5 -2.01 7.43 5.08
C VAL A 5 -1.77 8.75 5.79
N ILE A 6 -0.56 9.26 5.69
CA ILE A 6 -0.13 10.50 6.35
C ILE A 6 0.07 11.59 5.30
N SER A 7 -0.43 12.80 5.57
CA SER A 7 -0.22 13.96 4.69
C SER A 7 1.25 14.43 4.74
N PRO A 8 1.70 15.24 3.76
CA PRO A 8 3.02 15.88 3.85
C PRO A 8 3.20 16.79 5.07
N SER A 9 2.11 17.29 5.67
CA SER A 9 2.13 18.05 6.93
C SER A 9 2.24 17.18 8.18
N GLY A 10 2.11 15.85 8.05
CA GLY A 10 2.19 14.90 9.17
C GLY A 10 0.82 14.48 9.74
N ASP A 11 -0.28 14.93 9.16
CA ASP A 11 -1.62 14.61 9.62
C ASP A 11 -2.03 13.20 9.19
N LEU A 12 -2.66 12.43 10.08
CA LEU A 12 -3.29 11.16 9.72
C LEU A 12 -4.55 11.44 8.89
N VAL A 13 -4.47 11.16 7.59
CA VAL A 13 -5.57 11.38 6.64
C VAL A 13 -6.55 10.21 6.65
N GLU A 14 -6.04 8.99 6.73
CA GLU A 14 -6.82 7.76 6.62
C GLU A 14 -6.08 6.59 7.26
N PHE A 15 -6.84 5.62 7.80
CA PHE A 15 -6.31 4.32 8.17
C PHE A 15 -7.06 3.22 7.42
N VAL A 16 -6.37 2.55 6.49
CA VAL A 16 -6.91 1.44 5.71
C VAL A 16 -6.70 0.16 6.51
N LYS A 17 -7.79 -0.39 7.07
CA LYS A 17 -7.75 -1.59 7.89
C LYS A 17 -7.81 -2.86 7.03
N PHE A 18 -7.01 -3.84 7.41
CA PHE A 18 -7.02 -5.19 6.86
C PHE A 18 -7.28 -6.22 7.97
N ASP A 19 -7.80 -7.39 7.56
CA ASP A 19 -8.11 -8.49 8.46
C ASP A 19 -6.83 -9.07 9.09
N ASP A 20 -5.76 -9.22 8.31
CA ASP A 20 -4.46 -9.68 8.82
C ASP A 20 -3.89 -8.69 9.84
N PRO A 21 -3.56 -9.12 11.08
CA PRO A 21 -3.06 -8.25 12.14
C PRO A 21 -1.70 -7.61 11.81
N TYR A 22 -0.87 -8.21 10.96
CA TYR A 22 0.51 -7.85 10.66
C TYR A 22 0.73 -7.50 9.19
N ILE A 23 0.36 -6.26 8.85
CA ILE A 23 0.72 -5.65 7.55
C ILE A 23 2.14 -5.08 7.65
N THR A 24 3.01 -5.44 6.71
CA THR A 24 4.46 -5.18 6.82
C THR A 24 5.05 -4.31 5.70
N ASN A 25 4.46 -4.32 4.51
CA ASN A 25 4.96 -3.54 3.37
C ASN A 25 3.82 -3.19 2.40
N ILE A 26 4.03 -2.13 1.62
CA ILE A 26 3.20 -1.76 0.48
C ILE A 26 4.10 -1.25 -0.64
N CYS A 27 3.81 -1.64 -1.87
CA CYS A 27 4.30 -0.99 -3.08
C CYS A 27 3.17 -0.80 -4.10
N PHE A 28 3.44 -0.06 -5.16
CA PHE A 28 2.45 0.27 -6.17
C PHE A 28 2.90 -0.21 -7.54
N GLY A 29 1.96 -0.78 -8.28
CA GLY A 29 2.13 -1.23 -9.67
C GLY A 29 0.87 -0.92 -10.46
N SER A 30 0.66 -1.63 -11.58
CA SER A 30 -0.23 -1.27 -12.69
C SER A 30 0.28 -0.10 -13.55
N GLN A 31 -0.32 0.06 -14.73
CA GLN A 31 0.06 1.10 -15.70
C GLN A 31 -0.19 2.53 -15.16
N ASP A 32 -1.19 2.68 -14.29
CA ASP A 32 -1.61 3.94 -13.67
C ASP A 32 -1.15 4.06 -12.20
N LEU A 33 -0.35 3.12 -11.69
CA LEU A 33 0.15 3.11 -10.31
C LEU A 33 -0.95 3.18 -9.24
N LYS A 34 -2.16 2.68 -9.56
CA LYS A 34 -3.34 2.64 -8.67
C LYS A 34 -3.68 1.24 -8.16
N THR A 35 -2.77 0.29 -8.32
CA THR A 35 -2.85 -1.00 -7.65
C THR A 35 -1.77 -1.05 -6.57
N ALA A 36 -2.18 -1.28 -5.33
CA ALA A 36 -1.31 -1.54 -4.20
C ALA A 36 -1.09 -3.05 -4.02
N TYR A 37 0.17 -3.44 -3.84
CA TYR A 37 0.59 -4.78 -3.46
C TYR A 37 1.07 -4.75 -2.02
N ILE A 38 0.45 -5.56 -1.17
CA ILE A 38 0.60 -5.47 0.29
C ILE A 38 0.99 -6.83 0.85
N THR A 39 2.04 -6.88 1.68
CA THR A 39 2.44 -8.11 2.36
C THR A 39 1.80 -8.20 3.74
N ALA A 40 1.13 -9.32 4.00
CA ALA A 40 0.39 -9.64 5.21
C ALA A 40 1.06 -10.87 5.87
N SER A 41 1.87 -10.64 6.90
CA SER A 41 2.83 -11.64 7.40
C SER A 41 2.22 -12.63 8.40
N HIS A 42 1.03 -12.37 8.95
CA HIS A 42 0.40 -13.34 9.84
C HIS A 42 -0.09 -14.56 9.06
N GLU A 43 -0.82 -14.31 7.97
CA GLU A 43 -1.35 -15.35 7.08
C GLU A 43 -0.37 -15.72 5.96
N GLY A 44 0.67 -14.92 5.73
CA GLY A 44 1.66 -15.16 4.67
C GLY A 44 1.12 -14.84 3.28
N LEU A 45 0.30 -13.80 3.16
CA LEU A 45 -0.37 -13.42 1.92
C LEU A 45 0.27 -12.21 1.24
N LEU A 46 0.11 -12.18 -0.09
CA LEU A 46 0.30 -10.98 -0.91
C LEU A 46 -1.07 -10.53 -1.41
N LEU A 47 -1.52 -9.36 -0.96
CA LEU A 47 -2.80 -8.78 -1.32
C LEU A 47 -2.63 -7.85 -2.52
N GLU A 48 -3.57 -7.90 -3.45
CA GLU A 48 -3.73 -6.92 -4.53
C GLU A 48 -4.97 -6.07 -4.26
N VAL A 49 -4.78 -4.75 -4.17
CA VAL A 49 -5.83 -3.82 -3.72
C VAL A 49 -5.90 -2.62 -4.66
N LYS A 50 -7.11 -2.22 -5.07
CA LYS A 50 -7.31 -0.94 -5.76
C LYS A 50 -7.07 0.21 -4.78
N TRP A 51 -6.27 1.18 -5.20
CA TRP A 51 -5.86 2.30 -4.36
C TRP A 51 -6.31 3.62 -4.97
N ASP A 52 -6.89 4.48 -4.14
CA ASP A 52 -7.52 5.73 -4.61
C ASP A 52 -6.50 6.75 -5.13
N ARG A 53 -5.27 6.69 -4.61
CA ARG A 53 -4.17 7.63 -4.92
C ARG A 53 -3.10 6.92 -5.73
N GLU A 54 -2.53 7.62 -6.69
CA GLU A 54 -1.39 7.12 -7.44
C GLU A 54 -0.17 6.94 -6.52
N GLY A 55 0.48 5.78 -6.64
CA GLY A 55 1.67 5.44 -5.89
C GLY A 55 2.97 5.96 -6.51
N LEU A 56 4.08 5.72 -5.81
CA LEU A 56 5.40 6.07 -6.31
C LEU A 56 5.89 5.03 -7.33
N PRO A 57 6.47 5.45 -8.49
CA PRO A 57 7.09 4.54 -9.43
C PRO A 57 8.24 3.73 -8.82
N LEU A 58 8.40 2.48 -9.27
CA LEU A 58 9.52 1.65 -8.84
C LEU A 58 10.83 2.13 -9.46
N ASN A 59 11.89 2.19 -8.64
CA ASN A 59 13.18 2.76 -9.02
C ASN A 59 13.86 2.11 -10.24
N PHE A 60 13.54 0.85 -10.58
CA PHE A 60 14.17 0.12 -11.69
C PHE A 60 13.22 -0.39 -12.77
N LEU A 61 11.90 -0.34 -12.53
CA LEU A 61 10.92 -0.86 -13.49
C LEU A 61 10.30 0.25 -14.35
N ASN A 62 10.13 1.45 -13.78
CA ASN A 62 9.37 2.54 -14.40
C ASN A 62 10.28 3.69 -14.88
N LYS A 63 11.50 3.37 -15.32
CA LYS A 63 12.47 4.32 -15.90
C LYS A 63 12.53 4.20 -17.40
#